data_AF-A0A538R5B2-F1
#
_entry.id   AF-A0A538R5B2-F1
#
_cell.length_a   1.000
_cell.length_b   1.000
_cell.length_c   1.000
_cell.angle_alpha   90.00
_cell.angle_beta   90.00
_cell.angle_gamma   90.00
#
_symmetry.space_group_name_H-M   'P 1'
#
loop_
_entity.id
_entity.type
_entity.pdbx_description
1 polymer ?
#
loop_
_entity_poly.entity_id
_entity_poly.type
_entity_poly.pdbx_seq_one_letter_code
_entity_poly.pdbx_strand_id
1 'polypeptide(L)'
;MTVAAKIILPFSEPIVSAISGPASRIMGTTLGVSFAAFTLFVLPGLAGFLVWEFKENWRLYRKTRPTTLREVSFGHPGETMVGFLKPGFHSGTIPKRFTKLRRAAWKADERAVARHREALHHVEDAIRTFVDRELVSMLNAAPAFRIADVAVAHVAIGSNRVHIDLACPSVGPGLARIAFEQQSGWTVASIPERGWIDRLADDQRVDLVREQLEHAIAGDHAPPPYDISDEGLVVWPGNGYQTEAVYDLRAAQPAPSLRGTPWTGELPPLAGCHALYRREPLSWTAWTAVWEQLARGEPPTPILAGPSLLHRPAPHAAALAG
;
A
#
# COMPACT_ATOMS: atom_id res chain seq x y z
N MET A 1 12.95 -6.14 43.19
CA MET A 1 11.75 -5.39 43.61
C MET A 1 11.56 -4.19 42.71
N THR A 2 10.40 -4.05 42.06
CA THR A 2 10.05 -2.88 41.24
C THR A 2 9.88 -1.64 42.12
N VAL A 3 10.04 -0.44 41.54
CA VAL A 3 9.85 0.83 42.27
C VAL A 3 8.45 0.94 42.88
N ALA A 4 7.42 0.46 42.16
CA ALA A 4 6.04 0.41 42.64
C ALA A 4 5.89 -0.44 43.91
N ALA A 5 6.52 -1.62 43.98
CA ALA A 5 6.45 -2.48 45.17
C ALA A 5 7.06 -1.80 46.42
N LYS A 6 8.08 -0.95 46.24
CA LYS A 6 8.69 -0.18 47.34
C LYS A 6 7.79 0.96 47.84
N ILE A 7 7.05 1.59 46.94
CA ILE A 7 6.09 2.67 47.29
C ILE A 7 4.86 2.09 48.00
N ILE A 8 4.45 0.88 47.64
CA ILE A 8 3.26 0.22 48.19
C ILE A 8 3.52 -0.37 49.58
N LEU A 9 4.77 -0.75 49.87
CA LEU A 9 5.17 -1.47 51.09
C LEU A 9 4.72 -0.81 52.40
N PRO A 10 4.87 0.52 52.60
CA PRO A 10 4.41 1.21 53.80
C PRO A 10 2.88 1.19 53.99
N PHE A 11 2.13 0.96 52.91
CA PHE A 11 0.67 0.94 52.90
C PHE A 11 0.11 -0.48 52.73
N SER A 12 0.96 -1.50 52.85
CA SER A 12 0.58 -2.88 52.54
C SER A 12 -0.52 -3.41 53.46
N GLU A 13 -0.43 -3.19 54.78
CA GLU A 13 -1.47 -3.60 55.73
C GLU A 13 -2.84 -2.97 55.46
N PRO A 14 -2.99 -1.63 55.34
CA PRO A 14 -4.30 -1.04 55.07
C PRO A 14 -4.87 -1.46 53.71
N ILE A 15 -4.03 -1.64 52.69
CA ILE A 15 -4.49 -2.09 51.36
C ILE A 15 -4.91 -3.57 51.38
N VAL A 16 -4.14 -4.45 52.02
CA VAL A 16 -4.50 -5.87 52.17
C VAL A 16 -5.80 -6.01 52.95
N SER A 17 -5.97 -5.26 54.05
CA SER A 17 -7.21 -5.26 54.84
C SER A 17 -8.41 -4.79 53.99
N ALA A 18 -8.25 -3.69 53.25
CA ALA A 18 -9.29 -3.16 52.38
C ALA A 18 -9.72 -4.12 51.25
N ILE A 19 -8.78 -4.87 50.67
CA ILE A 19 -9.07 -5.83 49.58
C ILE A 19 -9.58 -7.17 50.14
N SER A 20 -8.96 -7.67 51.22
CA SER A 20 -9.31 -8.98 51.79
C SER A 20 -10.68 -8.97 52.47
N GLY A 21 -11.15 -7.84 53.03
CA GLY A 21 -12.45 -7.76 53.70
C GLY A 21 -13.63 -8.13 52.78
N PRO A 22 -13.81 -7.46 51.63
CA PRO A 22 -14.83 -7.80 50.65
C PRO A 22 -14.63 -9.19 50.03
N ALA A 23 -13.40 -9.56 49.69
CA ALA A 23 -13.10 -10.86 49.08
C ALA A 23 -13.43 -12.01 50.06
N SER A 24 -13.07 -11.89 51.33
CA SER A 24 -13.32 -12.92 52.34
C SER A 24 -14.80 -13.21 52.56
N ARG A 25 -15.70 -12.25 52.29
CA ARG A 25 -17.16 -12.45 52.36
C ARG A 25 -17.71 -13.34 51.24
N ILE A 26 -16.99 -13.43 50.12
CA ILE A 26 -17.43 -14.15 48.92
C ILE A 26 -16.77 -15.53 48.85
N MET A 27 -15.47 -15.61 49.15
CA MET A 27 -14.63 -16.80 48.95
C MET A 27 -14.03 -17.37 50.24
N GLY A 28 -14.37 -16.80 51.41
CA GLY A 28 -13.83 -17.22 52.71
C GLY A 28 -12.48 -16.56 53.03
N THR A 29 -12.15 -16.49 54.33
CA THR A 29 -11.04 -15.69 54.86
C THR A 29 -9.68 -16.07 54.28
N THR A 30 -9.38 -17.37 54.20
CA THR A 30 -8.08 -17.84 53.68
C THR A 30 -7.88 -17.43 52.23
N LEU A 31 -8.88 -17.68 51.38
CA LEU A 31 -8.81 -17.33 49.96
C LEU A 31 -8.85 -15.81 49.73
N GLY A 32 -9.62 -15.06 50.51
CA GLY A 32 -9.68 -13.60 50.44
C GLY A 32 -8.36 -12.91 50.80
N VAL A 33 -7.66 -13.39 51.83
CA VAL A 33 -6.32 -12.90 52.20
C VAL A 33 -5.28 -13.28 51.15
N SER A 34 -5.30 -14.53 50.65
CA SER A 34 -4.40 -14.96 49.57
C SER A 34 -4.60 -14.15 48.28
N PHE A 35 -5.85 -13.84 47.92
CA PHE A 35 -6.18 -12.98 46.78
C PHE A 35 -5.66 -11.55 46.95
N ALA A 36 -5.83 -10.95 48.14
CA ALA A 36 -5.33 -9.62 48.44
C ALA A 36 -3.79 -9.55 48.39
N ALA A 37 -3.12 -10.56 48.95
CA ALA A 37 -1.67 -10.66 48.90
C ALA A 37 -1.16 -10.83 47.46
N PHE A 38 -1.78 -11.70 46.66
CA PHE A 38 -1.42 -11.87 45.24
C PHE A 38 -1.59 -10.57 44.45
N THR A 39 -2.72 -9.88 44.65
CA THR A 39 -3.03 -8.60 43.99
C THR A 39 -1.99 -7.54 44.34
N LEU A 40 -1.57 -7.47 45.61
CA LEU A 40 -0.62 -6.45 46.06
C LEU A 40 0.82 -6.73 45.66
N PHE A 41 1.27 -7.99 45.80
CA PHE A 41 2.69 -8.34 45.66
C PHE A 41 3.05 -8.85 44.27
N VAL A 42 2.11 -9.44 43.52
CA VAL A 42 2.40 -10.09 42.23
C VAL A 42 1.99 -9.22 41.06
N LEU A 43 0.76 -8.68 41.04
CA LEU A 43 0.26 -7.93 39.87
C LEU A 43 1.11 -6.70 39.49
N PRO A 44 1.63 -5.87 40.41
CA PRO A 44 2.49 -4.75 40.03
C PRO A 44 3.80 -5.20 39.41
N GLY A 45 4.33 -6.35 39.86
CA GLY A 45 5.52 -6.98 39.26
C GLY A 45 5.22 -7.49 37.86
N LEU A 46 4.10 -8.19 37.67
CA LEU A 46 3.65 -8.72 36.39
C LEU A 46 3.37 -7.59 35.38
N ALA A 47 2.62 -6.56 35.77
CA ALA A 47 2.32 -5.41 34.92
C ALA A 47 3.60 -4.62 34.57
N GLY A 48 4.49 -4.41 35.55
CA GLY A 48 5.78 -3.76 35.31
C GLY A 48 6.67 -4.56 34.35
N PHE A 49 6.70 -5.89 34.51
CA PHE A 49 7.38 -6.78 33.58
C PHE A 49 6.77 -6.70 32.18
N LEU A 50 5.45 -6.78 32.03
CA LEU A 50 4.78 -6.67 30.72
C LEU A 50 5.07 -5.33 30.04
N VAL A 51 4.94 -4.21 30.75
CA VAL A 51 5.24 -2.89 30.19
C VAL A 51 6.71 -2.81 29.76
N TRP A 52 7.62 -3.31 30.58
CA TRP A 52 9.04 -3.37 30.23
C TRP A 52 9.29 -4.26 29.01
N GLU A 53 8.74 -5.47 29.00
CA GLU A 53 8.87 -6.47 27.94
C GLU A 53 8.32 -5.92 26.62
N PHE A 54 7.14 -5.30 26.62
CA PHE A 54 6.58 -4.63 25.44
C PHE A 54 7.49 -3.49 24.96
N LYS A 55 8.02 -2.68 25.88
CA LYS A 55 8.90 -1.56 25.54
C LYS A 55 10.23 -2.03 24.95
N GLU A 56 10.87 -3.04 25.55
CA GLU A 56 12.14 -3.58 25.05
C GLU A 56 11.94 -4.36 23.75
N ASN A 57 10.87 -5.15 23.63
CA ASN A 57 10.50 -5.76 22.37
C ASN A 57 10.26 -4.71 21.29
N TRP A 58 9.56 -3.60 21.58
CA TRP A 58 9.39 -2.50 20.62
C TRP A 58 10.73 -1.87 20.21
N ARG A 59 11.67 -1.72 21.15
CA ARG A 59 13.02 -1.22 20.86
C ARG A 59 13.79 -2.18 19.96
N LEU A 60 13.69 -3.49 20.20
CA LEU A 60 14.27 -4.53 19.35
C LEU A 60 13.64 -4.51 17.96
N TYR A 61 12.31 -4.51 17.86
CA TYR A 61 11.59 -4.38 16.59
C TYR A 61 12.07 -3.14 15.82
N ARG A 62 12.19 -1.98 16.47
CA ARG A 62 12.67 -0.75 15.83
C ARG A 62 14.10 -0.87 15.30
N LYS A 63 14.99 -1.57 16.03
CA LYS A 63 16.39 -1.77 15.64
C LYS A 63 16.55 -2.80 14.53
N THR A 64 15.70 -3.83 14.50
CA THR A 64 15.74 -4.91 13.50
C THR A 64 14.89 -4.59 12.27
N ARG A 65 14.03 -3.57 12.35
CA ARG A 65 13.22 -3.11 11.21
C ARG A 65 14.15 -2.64 10.08
N PRO A 66 13.90 -3.06 8.83
CA PRO A 66 14.55 -2.45 7.68
C PRO A 66 14.36 -0.93 7.71
N THR A 67 15.39 -0.17 7.38
CA THR A 67 15.32 1.29 7.32
C THR A 67 14.39 1.78 6.20
N THR A 68 14.25 0.98 5.15
CA THR A 68 13.39 1.21 4.00
C THR A 68 12.11 0.39 4.09
N LEU A 69 11.01 0.94 3.57
CA LEU A 69 9.78 0.22 3.34
C LEU A 69 10.06 -0.95 2.38
N ARG A 70 9.57 -2.13 2.75
CA ARG A 70 9.64 -3.34 1.94
C ARG A 70 8.24 -3.74 1.53
N GLU A 71 8.15 -4.44 0.42
CA GLU A 71 6.92 -5.09 0.01
C GLU A 71 6.36 -5.96 1.14
N VAL A 72 5.05 -5.86 1.37
CA VAL A 72 4.37 -6.66 2.38
C VAL A 72 3.92 -7.98 1.75
N SER A 73 4.24 -9.07 2.42
CA SER A 73 3.74 -10.40 2.11
C SER A 73 2.34 -10.58 2.70
N PHE A 74 1.36 -10.96 1.89
CA PHE A 74 -0.03 -11.16 2.33
C PHE A 74 -0.73 -12.39 1.72
N GLY A 75 -0.10 -13.07 0.76
CA GLY A 75 -0.61 -14.35 0.28
C GLY A 75 -0.41 -15.48 1.29
N HIS A 76 -1.19 -16.57 1.16
CA HIS A 76 -1.09 -17.78 2.01
C HIS A 76 0.32 -18.43 2.07
N PRO A 77 1.20 -18.28 1.05
CA PRO A 77 2.62 -18.68 1.14
C PRO A 77 3.58 -17.56 1.59
N GLY A 78 3.08 -16.38 1.95
CA GLY A 78 3.89 -15.16 2.11
C GLY A 78 4.19 -14.45 0.78
N GLU A 79 3.35 -14.64 -0.24
CA GLU A 79 3.50 -13.94 -1.53
C GLU A 79 3.22 -12.43 -1.42
N THR A 80 3.95 -11.63 -2.19
CA THR A 80 3.70 -10.19 -2.39
C THR A 80 2.82 -9.94 -3.62
N MET A 81 2.33 -8.71 -3.83
CA MET A 81 1.60 -8.34 -5.05
C MET A 81 2.41 -8.63 -6.33
N VAL A 82 3.71 -8.31 -6.33
CA VAL A 82 4.62 -8.62 -7.44
C VAL A 82 4.78 -10.14 -7.59
N GLY A 83 4.88 -10.85 -6.45
CA GLY A 83 4.92 -12.31 -6.40
C GLY A 83 3.70 -12.97 -7.04
N PHE A 84 2.49 -12.40 -6.89
CA PHE A 84 1.30 -12.93 -7.55
C PHE A 84 1.37 -12.82 -9.09
N LEU A 85 1.88 -11.69 -9.59
CA LEU A 85 1.85 -11.32 -11.01
C LEU A 85 3.04 -11.88 -11.82
N LYS A 86 4.24 -11.95 -11.24
CA LYS A 86 5.45 -12.38 -11.96
C LYS A 86 5.69 -13.89 -11.86
N PRO A 87 5.84 -14.60 -12.99
CA PRO A 87 6.26 -16.00 -12.98
C PRO A 87 7.61 -16.18 -12.27
N GLY A 88 7.70 -17.15 -11.36
CA GLY A 88 8.97 -17.46 -10.67
C GLY A 88 8.92 -18.78 -9.88
N PHE A 89 10.05 -19.14 -9.29
CA PHE A 89 10.13 -20.25 -8.32
C PHE A 89 9.41 -19.79 -7.04
N HIS A 90 8.32 -20.46 -6.67
CA HIS A 90 7.36 -20.04 -5.63
C HIS A 90 6.57 -18.73 -5.88
N SER A 91 6.64 -18.15 -7.09
CA SER A 91 5.86 -16.96 -7.50
C SER A 91 4.98 -17.24 -8.73
N GLY A 92 4.16 -16.29 -9.13
CA GLY A 92 3.30 -16.34 -10.31
C GLY A 92 2.04 -17.17 -10.10
N THR A 93 1.47 -17.13 -8.90
CA THR A 93 0.26 -17.87 -8.58
C THR A 93 -0.88 -17.51 -9.54
N ILE A 94 -1.08 -16.23 -9.87
CA ILE A 94 -2.13 -15.81 -10.81
C ILE A 94 -1.89 -16.41 -12.22
N PRO A 95 -0.75 -16.17 -12.91
CA PRO A 95 -0.48 -16.76 -14.22
C PRO A 95 -0.57 -18.29 -14.26
N LYS A 96 -0.05 -18.97 -13.23
CA LYS A 96 -0.08 -20.44 -13.13
C LYS A 96 -1.50 -20.96 -13.00
N ARG A 97 -2.36 -20.29 -12.21
CA ARG A 97 -3.76 -20.67 -12.02
C ARG A 97 -4.57 -20.45 -13.30
N PHE A 98 -4.40 -19.32 -13.98
CA PHE A 98 -5.03 -19.08 -15.29
C PHE A 98 -4.59 -20.09 -16.36
N THR A 99 -3.31 -20.50 -16.37
CA THR A 99 -2.82 -21.55 -17.27
C THR A 99 -3.49 -22.89 -16.98
N LYS A 100 -3.63 -23.27 -15.71
CA LYS A 100 -4.32 -24.51 -15.31
C LYS A 100 -5.82 -24.44 -15.62
N LEU A 101 -6.46 -23.29 -15.41
CA LEU A 101 -7.87 -23.04 -15.74
C LEU A 101 -8.12 -23.24 -17.24
N ARG A 102 -7.31 -22.63 -18.11
CA ARG A 102 -7.42 -22.80 -19.57
C ARG A 102 -7.24 -24.26 -20.00
N ARG A 103 -6.24 -24.95 -19.44
CA ARG A 103 -6.01 -26.38 -19.72
C ARG A 103 -7.18 -27.26 -19.27
N ALA A 104 -7.79 -26.97 -18.13
CA ALA A 104 -8.96 -27.70 -17.64
C ALA A 104 -10.18 -27.46 -18.54
N ALA A 105 -10.42 -26.21 -18.95
CA ALA A 105 -11.49 -25.86 -19.88
C ALA A 105 -11.33 -26.55 -21.24
N TRP A 106 -10.11 -26.60 -21.78
CA TRP A 106 -9.81 -27.32 -23.03
C TRP A 106 -10.07 -28.83 -22.94
N LYS A 107 -9.90 -29.42 -21.75
CA LYS A 107 -10.18 -30.84 -21.50
C LYS A 107 -11.64 -31.10 -21.13
N ALA A 108 -12.49 -30.07 -21.12
CA ALA A 108 -13.85 -30.12 -20.61
C ALA A 108 -13.96 -30.71 -19.18
N ASP A 109 -12.93 -30.49 -18.35
CA ASP A 109 -12.91 -30.93 -16.95
C ASP A 109 -13.53 -29.85 -16.06
N GLU A 110 -14.85 -29.89 -15.93
CA GLU A 110 -15.64 -28.92 -15.15
C GLU A 110 -15.21 -28.84 -13.68
N ARG A 111 -14.83 -29.98 -13.09
CA ARG A 111 -14.40 -30.04 -11.69
C ARG A 111 -13.07 -29.32 -11.51
N ALA A 112 -12.12 -29.51 -12.42
CA ALA A 112 -10.86 -28.76 -12.38
C ALA A 112 -11.05 -27.27 -12.69
N VAL A 113 -11.99 -26.91 -13.58
CA VAL A 113 -12.36 -25.51 -13.83
C VAL A 113 -12.88 -24.85 -12.56
N ALA A 114 -13.86 -25.46 -11.89
CA ALA A 114 -14.43 -24.94 -10.64
C ALA A 114 -13.35 -24.77 -9.56
N ARG A 115 -12.50 -25.79 -9.37
CA ARG A 115 -11.39 -25.73 -8.41
C ARG A 115 -10.40 -24.58 -8.71
N HIS A 116 -10.11 -24.32 -9.98
CA HIS A 116 -9.18 -23.25 -10.36
C HIS A 116 -9.79 -21.86 -10.28
N ARG A 117 -11.11 -21.73 -10.49
CA ARG A 117 -11.86 -20.49 -10.21
C ARG A 117 -11.90 -20.18 -8.72
N GLU A 118 -12.20 -21.18 -7.88
CA GLU A 118 -12.21 -21.01 -6.42
C GLU A 118 -10.84 -20.56 -5.90
N ALA A 119 -9.77 -21.17 -6.40
CA ALA A 119 -8.41 -20.77 -6.03
C ALA A 119 -8.03 -19.35 -6.48
N LEU A 120 -8.64 -18.83 -7.56
CA LEU A 120 -8.48 -17.44 -7.99
C LEU A 120 -9.29 -16.49 -7.10
N HIS A 121 -10.51 -16.90 -6.72
CA HIS A 121 -11.36 -16.16 -5.79
C HIS A 121 -10.69 -15.94 -4.43
N HIS A 122 -10.04 -16.97 -3.87
CA HIS A 122 -9.25 -16.79 -2.64
C HIS A 122 -8.09 -15.80 -2.77
N VAL A 123 -7.52 -15.63 -3.98
CA VAL A 123 -6.48 -14.61 -4.22
C VAL A 123 -7.12 -13.22 -4.24
N GLU A 124 -8.30 -13.06 -4.85
CA GLU A 124 -9.07 -11.82 -4.80
C GLU A 124 -9.40 -11.43 -3.36
N ASP A 125 -9.85 -12.38 -2.53
CA ASP A 125 -10.16 -12.15 -1.11
C ASP A 125 -8.92 -11.76 -0.29
N ALA A 126 -7.78 -12.40 -0.55
CA ALA A 126 -6.52 -12.07 0.11
C ALA A 126 -6.07 -10.64 -0.26
N ILE A 127 -6.19 -10.25 -1.54
CA ILE A 127 -5.89 -8.89 -1.99
C ILE A 127 -6.88 -7.90 -1.37
N ARG A 128 -8.18 -8.20 -1.37
CA ARG A 128 -9.22 -7.36 -0.75
C ARG A 128 -8.90 -7.11 0.72
N THR A 129 -8.63 -8.16 1.49
CA THR A 129 -8.32 -8.06 2.92
C THR A 129 -7.04 -7.27 3.17
N PHE A 130 -6.03 -7.46 2.33
CA PHE A 130 -4.78 -6.70 2.41
C PHE A 130 -5.01 -5.20 2.15
N VAL A 131 -5.70 -4.85 1.06
CA VAL A 131 -6.00 -3.46 0.71
C VAL A 131 -6.86 -2.81 1.78
N ASP A 132 -7.87 -3.51 2.27
CA ASP A 132 -8.76 -3.02 3.32
C ASP A 132 -7.96 -2.66 4.59
N ARG A 133 -7.09 -3.58 5.01
CA ARG A 133 -6.28 -3.42 6.23
C ARG A 133 -5.18 -2.37 6.10
N GLU A 134 -4.45 -2.36 4.98
CA GLU A 134 -3.22 -1.56 4.86
C GLU A 134 -3.44 -0.20 4.19
N LEU A 135 -4.42 -0.08 3.30
CA LEU A 135 -4.72 1.15 2.58
C LEU A 135 -5.98 1.81 3.12
N VAL A 136 -7.12 1.12 3.09
CA VAL A 136 -8.42 1.71 3.47
C VAL A 136 -8.45 2.11 4.94
N SER A 137 -8.00 1.23 5.84
CA SER A 137 -7.91 1.56 7.26
C SER A 137 -7.01 2.77 7.54
N MET A 138 -5.97 2.96 6.73
CA MET A 138 -5.05 4.08 6.86
C MET A 138 -5.67 5.38 6.31
N LEU A 139 -6.33 5.32 5.14
CA LEU A 139 -7.07 6.44 4.57
C LEU A 139 -8.16 6.90 5.55
N ASN A 140 -9.01 6.01 6.04
CA ASN A 140 -10.10 6.36 6.95
C ASN A 140 -9.63 6.87 8.32
N ALA A 141 -8.39 6.57 8.72
CA ALA A 141 -7.77 7.13 9.93
C ALA A 141 -7.23 8.56 9.74
N ALA A 142 -6.92 8.96 8.51
CA ALA A 142 -6.33 10.27 8.23
C ALA A 142 -7.35 11.40 8.41
N PRO A 143 -7.00 12.52 9.08
CA PRO A 143 -7.89 13.67 9.21
C PRO A 143 -8.39 14.23 7.88
N ALA A 144 -7.56 14.22 6.85
CA ALA A 144 -7.90 14.65 5.48
C ALA A 144 -9.06 13.83 4.87
N PHE A 145 -9.29 12.61 5.36
CA PHE A 145 -10.30 11.67 4.89
C PHE A 145 -11.34 11.33 5.97
N ARG A 146 -11.41 12.07 7.09
CA ARG A 146 -12.35 11.77 8.21
C ARG A 146 -13.83 11.84 7.84
N ILE A 147 -14.16 12.41 6.68
CA ILE A 147 -15.53 12.46 6.12
C ILE A 147 -15.69 11.39 5.01
N ALA A 148 -14.60 10.75 4.56
CA ALA A 148 -14.58 9.77 3.50
C ALA A 148 -14.76 8.35 4.07
N ASP A 149 -15.85 7.70 3.73
CA ASP A 149 -16.14 6.30 4.01
C ASP A 149 -15.51 5.39 2.94
N VAL A 150 -14.19 5.51 2.78
CA VAL A 150 -13.48 4.75 1.74
C VAL A 150 -13.64 3.26 2.01
N ALA A 151 -13.97 2.49 0.98
CA ALA A 151 -14.16 1.06 1.07
C ALA A 151 -13.69 0.36 -0.21
N VAL A 152 -13.22 -0.90 -0.08
CA VAL A 152 -12.94 -1.74 -1.25
C VAL A 152 -14.26 -2.24 -1.83
N ALA A 153 -14.66 -1.69 -2.97
CA ALA A 153 -15.85 -2.13 -3.69
C ALA A 153 -15.61 -3.49 -4.35
N HIS A 154 -14.56 -3.59 -5.15
CA HIS A 154 -14.29 -4.77 -5.96
C HIS A 154 -12.80 -5.02 -6.15
N VAL A 155 -12.43 -6.29 -6.27
CA VAL A 155 -11.09 -6.72 -6.68
C VAL A 155 -11.29 -7.69 -7.84
N ALA A 156 -10.62 -7.41 -8.96
CA ALA A 156 -10.64 -8.28 -10.14
C ALA A 156 -9.22 -8.69 -10.49
N ILE A 157 -8.99 -9.97 -10.75
CA ILE A 157 -7.70 -10.45 -11.25
C ILE A 157 -7.80 -10.97 -12.68
N GLY A 158 -6.84 -10.56 -13.51
CA GLY A 158 -6.58 -11.11 -14.83
C GLY A 158 -5.25 -11.87 -14.85
N SER A 159 -4.90 -12.49 -15.99
CA SER A 159 -3.69 -13.31 -16.08
C SER A 159 -2.39 -12.55 -15.80
N ASN A 160 -2.37 -11.24 -16.07
CA ASN A 160 -1.23 -10.35 -15.88
C ASN A 160 -1.62 -9.02 -15.23
N ARG A 161 -2.80 -8.91 -14.62
CA ARG A 161 -3.30 -7.66 -14.04
C ARG A 161 -4.11 -7.88 -12.77
N VAL A 162 -4.14 -6.89 -11.89
CA VAL A 162 -5.04 -6.79 -10.73
C VAL A 162 -5.66 -5.41 -10.76
N HIS A 163 -7.00 -5.34 -10.69
CA HIS A 163 -7.74 -4.10 -10.48
C HIS A 163 -8.35 -4.11 -9.08
N ILE A 164 -8.27 -2.96 -8.42
CA ILE A 164 -8.86 -2.72 -7.09
C ILE A 164 -9.70 -1.46 -7.22
N ASP A 165 -11.01 -1.61 -7.05
CA ASP A 165 -11.96 -0.52 -7.11
C ASP A 165 -12.28 -0.05 -5.70
N LEU A 166 -12.01 1.23 -5.45
CA LEU A 166 -12.30 1.92 -4.19
C LEU A 166 -13.54 2.80 -4.37
N ALA A 167 -14.50 2.64 -3.47
CA ALA A 167 -15.65 3.53 -3.37
C ALA A 167 -15.45 4.51 -2.22
N CYS A 168 -16.05 5.70 -2.35
CA CYS A 168 -16.24 6.63 -1.25
C CYS A 168 -17.63 7.28 -1.39
N PRO A 169 -18.70 6.59 -0.93
CA PRO A 169 -20.07 7.05 -1.07
C PRO A 169 -20.32 8.50 -0.60
N SER A 170 -19.60 8.97 0.43
CA SER A 170 -19.75 10.33 0.94
C SER A 170 -19.24 11.42 -0.01
N VAL A 171 -18.33 11.10 -0.93
CA VAL A 171 -17.77 12.02 -1.94
C VAL A 171 -18.45 11.85 -3.30
N GLY A 172 -18.77 10.62 -3.69
CA GLY A 172 -19.47 10.38 -4.95
C GLY A 172 -19.61 8.92 -5.35
N PRO A 173 -20.45 8.63 -6.36
CA PRO A 173 -20.71 7.28 -6.83
C PRO A 173 -19.62 6.72 -7.76
N GLY A 174 -18.69 7.55 -8.25
CA GLY A 174 -17.63 7.11 -9.15
C GLY A 174 -16.57 6.30 -8.40
N LEU A 175 -16.11 5.19 -8.97
CA LEU A 175 -15.09 4.34 -8.37
C LEU A 175 -13.69 4.82 -8.74
N ALA A 176 -12.78 4.84 -7.77
CA ALA A 176 -11.36 5.01 -8.03
C ALA A 176 -10.72 3.63 -8.23
N ARG A 177 -10.21 3.35 -9.43
CA ARG A 177 -9.58 2.08 -9.78
C ARG A 177 -8.08 2.19 -9.69
N ILE A 178 -7.45 1.37 -8.84
CA ILE A 178 -6.01 1.14 -8.84
C ILE A 178 -5.73 -0.11 -9.66
N ALA A 179 -4.77 -0.04 -10.58
CA ALA A 179 -4.36 -1.17 -11.40
C ALA A 179 -2.87 -1.51 -11.21
N PHE A 180 -2.59 -2.80 -11.02
CA PHE A 180 -1.24 -3.38 -11.09
C PHE A 180 -1.15 -4.29 -12.30
N GLU A 181 -0.25 -3.99 -13.23
CA GLU A 181 -0.10 -4.75 -14.47
C GLU A 181 1.32 -5.27 -14.63
N GLN A 182 1.45 -6.51 -15.11
CA GLN A 182 2.70 -7.08 -15.55
C GLN A 182 2.84 -6.88 -17.07
N GLN A 183 3.81 -6.07 -17.45
CA GLN A 183 4.12 -5.71 -18.84
C GLN A 183 5.62 -5.95 -19.08
N SER A 184 5.98 -6.88 -19.95
CA SER A 184 7.37 -7.07 -20.41
C SER A 184 8.44 -7.17 -19.29
N GLY A 185 8.16 -7.97 -18.27
CA GLY A 185 9.00 -8.12 -17.06
C GLY A 185 8.85 -7.02 -16.00
N TRP A 186 8.14 -5.92 -16.29
CA TRP A 186 7.87 -4.82 -15.37
C TRP A 186 6.55 -5.02 -14.62
N THR A 187 6.44 -4.37 -13.46
CA THR A 187 5.17 -4.20 -12.74
C THR A 187 4.85 -2.71 -12.78
N VAL A 188 3.72 -2.36 -13.36
CA VAL A 188 3.25 -0.99 -13.53
C VAL A 188 2.06 -0.78 -12.60
N ALA A 189 2.09 0.29 -11.80
CA ALA A 189 0.95 0.72 -10.99
C ALA A 189 0.34 1.99 -11.60
N SER A 190 -0.99 2.15 -11.55
CA SER A 190 -1.70 3.30 -12.15
C SER A 190 -3.08 3.50 -11.53
N ILE A 191 -3.68 4.68 -11.75
CA ILE A 191 -5.11 4.93 -11.49
C ILE A 191 -5.84 5.16 -12.82
N PRO A 192 -6.21 4.09 -13.56
CA PRO A 192 -6.89 4.27 -14.85
C PRO A 192 -8.25 4.97 -14.75
N GLU A 193 -8.94 4.88 -13.61
CA GLU A 193 -10.20 5.59 -13.36
C GLU A 193 -10.11 6.29 -12.01
N ARG A 194 -10.16 7.63 -11.97
CA ARG A 194 -10.02 8.40 -10.74
C ARG A 194 -11.31 8.49 -9.92
N GLY A 195 -12.46 8.45 -10.58
CA GLY A 195 -13.78 8.39 -9.94
C GLY A 195 -14.00 9.51 -8.92
N TRP A 196 -14.18 9.14 -7.65
CA TRP A 196 -14.39 10.09 -6.56
C TRP A 196 -13.14 10.92 -6.21
N ILE A 197 -11.93 10.48 -6.57
CA ILE A 197 -10.68 11.22 -6.29
C ILE A 197 -10.69 12.59 -6.98
N ASP A 198 -11.27 12.71 -8.18
CA ASP A 198 -11.35 13.98 -8.90
C ASP A 198 -12.19 15.03 -8.16
N ARG A 199 -13.07 14.60 -7.26
CA ARG A 199 -13.95 15.48 -6.47
C ARG A 199 -13.34 15.91 -5.13
N LEU A 200 -12.18 15.34 -4.77
CA LEU A 200 -11.44 15.78 -3.59
C LEU A 200 -10.83 17.16 -3.83
N ALA A 201 -10.75 17.96 -2.76
CA ALA A 201 -10.01 19.22 -2.79
C ALA A 201 -8.51 18.97 -3.03
N ASP A 202 -7.79 19.98 -3.53
CA ASP A 202 -6.38 19.85 -3.91
C ASP A 202 -5.46 19.40 -2.76
N ASP A 203 -5.85 19.64 -1.51
CA ASP A 203 -5.14 19.22 -0.29
C ASP A 203 -5.44 17.77 0.15
N GLN A 204 -6.44 17.12 -0.45
CA GLN A 204 -6.90 15.76 -0.12
C GLN A 204 -6.49 14.72 -1.19
N ARG A 205 -5.83 15.16 -2.26
CA ARG A 205 -5.46 14.32 -3.39
C ARG A 205 -4.20 13.50 -3.10
N VAL A 206 -4.25 12.20 -3.43
CA VAL A 206 -3.14 11.24 -3.32
C VAL A 206 -2.72 10.78 -4.71
N ASP A 207 -1.41 10.60 -4.86
CA ASP A 207 -0.66 10.77 -6.09
C ASP A 207 -0.10 9.37 -6.52
N LEU A 208 -0.35 8.83 -7.75
CA LEU A 208 0.10 7.50 -8.24
C LEU A 208 0.68 7.33 -9.71
N VAL A 209 1.27 6.16 -9.99
CA VAL A 209 2.61 5.92 -10.60
C VAL A 209 2.75 5.92 -12.15
N ARG A 210 1.68 5.80 -12.96
CA ARG A 210 1.83 5.89 -14.44
C ARG A 210 1.91 7.34 -14.89
N GLU A 211 1.21 8.19 -14.18
CA GLU A 211 1.01 9.60 -14.43
C GLU A 211 2.34 10.36 -14.28
N GLN A 212 3.24 9.90 -13.40
CA GLN A 212 4.61 10.42 -13.28
C GLN A 212 5.46 10.12 -14.51
N LEU A 213 5.32 8.93 -15.09
CA LEU A 213 6.01 8.56 -16.31
C LEU A 213 5.47 9.39 -17.49
N GLU A 214 4.15 9.53 -17.60
CA GLU A 214 3.52 10.37 -18.62
C GLU A 214 3.95 11.84 -18.50
N HIS A 215 3.97 12.38 -17.27
CA HIS A 215 4.47 13.74 -17.03
C HIS A 215 5.97 13.86 -17.30
N ALA A 216 6.78 12.84 -16.98
CA ALA A 216 8.20 12.87 -17.31
C ALA A 216 8.44 12.95 -18.83
N ILE A 217 7.55 12.37 -19.64
CA ILE A 217 7.65 12.35 -21.11
C ILE A 217 7.05 13.61 -21.74
N ALA A 218 5.94 14.12 -21.22
CA ALA A 218 5.13 15.16 -21.89
C ALA A 218 4.86 16.42 -21.05
N GLY A 219 5.28 16.44 -19.78
CA GLY A 219 4.97 17.51 -18.83
C GLY A 219 3.46 17.65 -18.62
N ASP A 220 2.94 18.85 -18.83
CA ASP A 220 1.51 19.17 -18.74
C ASP A 220 0.71 18.87 -20.02
N HIS A 221 1.37 18.34 -21.06
CA HIS A 221 0.72 17.98 -22.31
C HIS A 221 0.25 16.52 -22.32
N ALA A 222 -0.70 16.20 -23.21
CA ALA A 222 -1.09 14.82 -23.44
C ALA A 222 0.13 13.98 -23.84
N PRO A 223 0.37 12.82 -23.20
CA PRO A 223 1.53 12.01 -23.50
C PRO A 223 1.47 11.48 -24.93
N PRO A 224 2.60 11.46 -25.66
CA PRO A 224 2.68 10.73 -26.92
C PRO A 224 2.41 9.24 -26.68
N PRO A 225 1.98 8.48 -27.71
CA PRO A 225 1.88 7.03 -27.60
C PRO A 225 3.19 6.45 -27.06
N TYR A 226 3.07 5.49 -26.14
CA TYR A 226 4.22 4.81 -25.56
C TYR A 226 3.87 3.37 -25.15
N ASP A 227 4.89 2.54 -25.00
CA ASP A 227 4.79 1.16 -24.53
C ASP A 227 5.96 0.82 -23.60
N ILE A 228 5.75 -0.15 -22.70
CA ILE A 228 6.80 -0.69 -21.82
C ILE A 228 7.14 -2.09 -22.31
N SER A 229 8.24 -2.19 -23.03
CA SER A 229 8.75 -3.41 -23.65
C SER A 229 9.89 -4.04 -22.85
N ASP A 230 10.42 -5.17 -23.33
CA ASP A 230 11.56 -5.84 -22.72
C ASP A 230 12.84 -4.99 -22.80
N GLU A 231 12.91 -4.06 -23.76
CA GLU A 231 14.01 -3.10 -23.95
C GLU A 231 13.90 -1.87 -23.03
N GLY A 232 12.75 -1.64 -22.41
CA GLY A 232 12.48 -0.50 -21.54
C GLY A 232 11.24 0.27 -22.00
N LEU A 233 11.28 1.60 -21.93
CA LEU A 233 10.19 2.46 -22.40
C LEU A 233 10.42 2.80 -23.87
N VAL A 234 9.41 2.57 -24.70
CA VAL A 234 9.39 3.01 -26.10
C VAL A 234 8.37 4.15 -26.22
N VAL A 235 8.81 5.30 -26.68
CA VAL A 235 7.96 6.47 -26.92
C VAL A 235 7.94 6.78 -28.40
N TRP A 236 6.76 7.08 -28.96
CA TRP A 236 6.61 7.52 -30.34
C TRP A 236 6.29 9.01 -30.39
N PRO A 237 7.31 9.90 -30.46
CA PRO A 237 7.10 11.35 -30.35
C PRO A 237 6.53 11.99 -31.62
N GLY A 238 6.70 11.35 -32.77
CA GLY A 238 6.16 11.81 -34.04
C GLY A 238 4.76 11.28 -34.34
N ASN A 239 4.13 11.85 -35.36
CA ASN A 239 2.86 11.33 -35.86
C ASN A 239 3.08 9.99 -36.59
N GLY A 240 2.35 8.95 -36.20
CA GLY A 240 2.26 7.70 -36.97
C GLY A 240 3.32 6.64 -36.66
N TYR A 241 3.89 6.59 -35.45
CA TYR A 241 4.74 5.50 -34.95
C TYR A 241 6.06 5.28 -35.73
N GLN A 242 6.50 6.24 -36.56
CA GLN A 242 7.67 6.08 -37.44
C GLN A 242 9.03 6.33 -36.75
N THR A 243 9.04 7.14 -35.69
CA THR A 243 10.20 7.36 -34.84
C THR A 243 9.96 6.71 -33.50
N GLU A 244 10.93 5.93 -33.03
CA GLU A 244 10.93 5.33 -31.70
C GLU A 244 12.02 5.96 -30.86
N ALA A 245 11.68 6.46 -29.69
CA ALA A 245 12.63 6.83 -28.65
C ALA A 245 12.63 5.74 -27.58
N VAL A 246 13.70 4.96 -27.53
CA VAL A 246 13.86 3.83 -26.61
C VAL A 246 14.70 4.25 -25.41
N TYR A 247 14.13 4.13 -24.21
CA TYR A 247 14.81 4.38 -22.95
C TYR A 247 15.06 3.06 -22.22
N ASP A 248 16.33 2.70 -22.03
CA ASP A 248 16.67 1.55 -21.18
C ASP A 248 16.42 1.89 -19.70
N LEU A 249 15.27 1.46 -19.19
CA LEU A 249 14.87 1.66 -17.79
C LEU A 249 15.75 0.89 -16.78
N ARG A 250 16.65 0.01 -17.25
CA ARG A 250 17.66 -0.67 -16.41
C ARG A 250 18.97 0.11 -16.34
N ALA A 251 19.26 1.00 -17.29
CA ALA A 251 20.44 1.85 -17.27
C ALA A 251 20.37 2.89 -16.14
N ALA A 252 21.49 3.16 -15.46
CA ALA A 252 21.53 4.09 -14.32
C ALA A 252 20.98 5.49 -14.65
N GLN A 253 21.23 5.95 -15.88
CA GLN A 253 20.67 7.17 -16.45
C GLN A 253 19.99 6.83 -17.78
N PRO A 254 18.65 6.61 -17.79
CA PRO A 254 17.94 6.27 -19.01
C PRO A 254 17.90 7.48 -19.95
N ALA A 255 18.69 7.43 -21.01
CA ALA A 255 18.73 8.41 -22.09
C ALA A 255 18.00 7.86 -23.34
N PRO A 256 17.33 8.72 -24.13
CA PRO A 256 16.63 8.27 -25.32
C PRO A 256 17.60 7.81 -26.40
N SER A 257 17.39 6.61 -26.94
CA SER A 257 18.01 6.13 -28.17
C SER A 257 16.98 6.15 -29.30
N LEU A 258 17.25 6.94 -30.34
CA LEU A 258 16.34 7.09 -31.47
C LEU A 258 16.50 5.97 -32.50
N ARG A 259 15.36 5.45 -32.98
CA ARG A 259 15.26 4.50 -34.10
C ARG A 259 14.22 4.99 -35.10
N GLY A 260 14.39 4.62 -36.36
CA GLY A 260 13.46 4.99 -37.43
C GLY A 260 13.71 6.38 -38.01
N THR A 261 12.65 7.13 -38.29
CA THR A 261 12.76 8.45 -38.93
C THR A 261 13.48 9.46 -38.02
N PRO A 262 14.36 10.32 -38.57
CA PRO A 262 15.03 11.36 -37.79
C PRO A 262 14.01 12.27 -37.09
N TRP A 263 14.24 12.53 -35.80
CA TRP A 263 13.43 13.42 -34.99
C TRP A 263 14.29 14.58 -34.49
N THR A 264 13.76 15.80 -34.61
CA THR A 264 14.46 17.05 -34.27
C THR A 264 13.86 17.75 -33.05
N GLY A 265 12.78 17.22 -32.47
CA GLY A 265 12.21 17.75 -31.25
C GLY A 265 13.00 17.35 -30.01
N GLU A 266 12.80 18.07 -28.91
CA GLU A 266 13.44 17.75 -27.64
C GLU A 266 12.74 16.55 -26.98
N LEU A 267 13.54 15.61 -26.46
CA LEU A 267 13.06 14.47 -25.69
C LEU A 267 13.67 14.56 -24.29
N PRO A 268 12.84 14.60 -23.23
CA PRO A 268 13.36 14.73 -21.89
C PRO A 268 14.17 13.46 -21.50
N PRO A 269 15.32 13.60 -20.83
CA PRO A 269 15.97 12.47 -20.20
C PRO A 269 15.12 12.01 -19.02
N LEU A 270 15.03 10.69 -18.76
CA LEU A 270 14.29 10.19 -17.60
C LEU A 270 15.12 10.19 -16.30
N ALA A 271 16.40 10.56 -16.39
CA ALA A 271 17.28 10.68 -15.24
C ALA A 271 16.79 11.83 -14.32
N GLY A 272 16.45 11.50 -13.07
CA GLY A 272 15.96 12.49 -12.10
C GLY A 272 14.46 12.82 -12.22
N CYS A 273 13.73 12.19 -13.14
CA CYS A 273 12.27 12.37 -13.26
C CYS A 273 11.45 11.55 -12.25
N HIS A 274 12.13 10.79 -11.39
CA HIS A 274 11.55 10.00 -10.31
C HIS A 274 10.49 8.96 -10.69
N ALA A 275 10.38 8.63 -11.98
CA ALA A 275 9.40 7.68 -12.51
C ALA A 275 9.73 6.19 -12.24
N LEU A 276 10.88 5.88 -11.62
CA LEU A 276 11.34 4.50 -11.35
C LEU A 276 11.51 4.24 -9.84
N TYR A 277 10.40 3.94 -9.16
CA TYR A 277 10.36 3.69 -7.71
C TYR A 277 11.31 2.61 -7.19
N ARG A 278 11.70 1.64 -8.02
CA ARG A 278 12.72 0.64 -7.64
C ARG A 278 14.04 1.30 -7.20
N ARG A 279 14.31 2.51 -7.67
CA ARG A 279 15.53 3.29 -7.38
C ARG A 279 15.33 4.30 -6.26
N GLU A 280 14.12 4.39 -5.71
CA GLU A 280 13.72 5.39 -4.72
C GLU A 280 13.24 4.71 -3.46
N PRO A 281 14.17 4.22 -2.63
CA PRO A 281 13.81 3.54 -1.41
C PRO A 281 13.11 4.52 -0.47
N LEU A 282 11.84 4.28 -0.22
CA LEU A 282 11.08 5.04 0.74
C LEU A 282 11.48 4.62 2.17
N SER A 283 11.97 5.57 2.98
CA SER A 283 12.32 5.30 4.38
C SER A 283 11.08 5.25 5.29
N TRP A 284 11.15 4.43 6.35
CA TRP A 284 10.10 4.44 7.38
C TRP A 284 9.96 5.79 8.08
N THR A 285 11.07 6.53 8.24
CA THR A 285 11.07 7.85 8.87
C THR A 285 10.29 8.86 8.03
N ALA A 286 10.56 8.95 6.72
CA ALA A 286 9.85 9.85 5.81
C ALA A 286 8.36 9.49 5.73
N TRP A 287 8.04 8.20 5.63
CA TRP A 287 6.66 7.72 5.62
C TRP A 287 5.90 8.10 6.90
N THR A 288 6.47 7.79 8.06
CA THR A 288 5.80 8.07 9.36
C THR A 288 5.64 9.57 9.59
N ALA A 289 6.65 10.38 9.22
CA ALA A 289 6.60 11.83 9.40
C ALA A 289 5.42 12.46 8.64
N VAL A 290 5.11 11.99 7.42
CA VAL A 290 3.97 12.49 6.64
C VAL A 290 2.64 12.13 7.29
N TRP A 291 2.49 10.91 7.80
CA TRP A 291 1.26 10.54 8.52
C TRP A 291 1.11 11.32 9.83
N GLU A 292 2.21 11.62 10.53
CA GLU A 292 2.21 12.49 11.71
C GLU A 292 1.90 13.96 11.39
N GLN A 293 2.31 14.47 10.21
CA GLN A 293 1.92 15.78 9.69
C GLN A 293 0.41 15.82 9.41
N LEU A 294 -0.09 14.85 8.64
CA LEU A 294 -1.51 14.72 8.33
C LEU A 294 -2.36 14.60 9.60
N ALA A 295 -1.92 13.81 10.58
CA ALA A 295 -2.59 13.67 11.88
C ALA A 295 -2.70 14.99 12.64
N ARG A 296 -1.75 15.91 12.45
CA ARG A 296 -1.72 17.25 13.03
C ARG A 296 -2.44 18.31 12.17
N GLY A 297 -2.96 17.92 11.00
CA GLY A 297 -3.58 18.84 10.04
C GLY A 297 -2.57 19.72 9.29
N GLU A 298 -1.29 19.34 9.30
CA GLU A 298 -0.25 20.01 8.52
C GLU A 298 -0.26 19.48 7.08
N PRO A 299 0.05 20.32 6.08
CA PRO A 299 0.18 19.86 4.70
C PRO A 299 1.30 18.82 4.61
N PRO A 300 1.04 17.66 3.98
CA PRO A 300 2.03 16.59 3.89
C PRO A 300 3.20 17.03 3.01
N THR A 301 4.43 16.74 3.46
CA THR A 301 5.60 16.90 2.60
C THR A 301 5.60 15.80 1.53
N PRO A 302 5.89 16.11 0.25
CA PRO A 302 6.04 15.08 -0.78
C PRO A 302 7.07 14.04 -0.37
N ILE A 303 6.64 12.78 -0.32
CA ILE A 303 7.47 11.65 0.10
C ILE A 303 8.47 11.25 -0.98
N LEU A 304 8.09 11.42 -2.24
CA LEU A 304 8.92 11.18 -3.39
C LEU A 304 9.19 12.52 -4.05
N ALA A 305 10.43 12.72 -4.46
CA ALA A 305 10.74 13.82 -5.34
C ALA A 305 10.13 13.52 -6.72
N GLY A 306 9.79 14.54 -7.51
CA GLY A 306 9.20 14.37 -8.83
C GLY A 306 7.90 15.13 -9.05
N PRO A 307 7.37 15.10 -10.28
CA PRO A 307 6.14 15.79 -10.63
C PRO A 307 4.93 15.16 -9.94
N SER A 308 3.88 15.96 -9.77
CA SER A 308 2.62 15.49 -9.19
C SER A 308 2.08 14.33 -10.01
N LEU A 309 1.68 13.30 -9.29
CA LEU A 309 1.23 12.05 -9.87
C LEU A 309 -0.27 12.11 -10.26
N LEU A 310 -0.92 13.26 -10.13
CA LEU A 310 -2.22 13.53 -10.71
C LEU A 310 -2.06 14.60 -11.79
N HIS A 311 -2.16 14.17 -13.04
CA HIS A 311 -2.29 15.09 -14.16
C HIS A 311 -3.47 16.06 -13.88
N ARG A 312 -3.22 17.37 -13.84
CA ARG A 312 -4.30 18.35 -13.89
C ARG A 312 -4.94 18.20 -15.27
N PRO A 313 -6.25 17.96 -15.38
CA PRO A 313 -6.89 18.11 -16.67
C PRO A 313 -6.60 19.53 -17.15
N ALA A 314 -6.11 19.66 -18.39
CA ALA A 314 -6.02 20.95 -19.05
C ALA A 314 -7.39 21.63 -18.88
N PRO A 315 -7.44 22.93 -18.52
CA PRO A 315 -8.71 23.64 -18.46
C PRO A 315 -9.39 23.39 -19.80
N HIS A 316 -10.58 22.79 -19.74
CA HIS A 316 -11.38 22.54 -20.92
C HIS A 316 -11.49 23.91 -21.59
N ALA A 317 -10.77 24.10 -22.71
CA ALA A 317 -10.95 25.28 -23.52
C ALA A 317 -12.45 25.26 -23.81
N ALA A 318 -13.18 26.21 -23.22
CA ALA A 318 -14.57 26.42 -23.51
C ALA A 318 -14.60 26.60 -25.02
N ALA A 319 -15.07 25.56 -25.71
CA ALA A 319 -15.17 25.57 -27.14
C ALA A 319 -16.09 26.74 -27.48
N LEU A 320 -15.51 27.71 -28.16
CA LEU A 320 -16.18 28.74 -28.91
C LEU A 320 -17.33 28.08 -29.70
N ALA A 321 -18.56 28.32 -29.26
CA ALA A 321 -19.76 28.04 -30.03
C ALA A 321 -20.90 28.93 -29.51
N GLY A 322 -21.19 30.01 -30.25
CA GLY A 322 -22.41 30.82 -30.14
C GLY A 322 -22.17 32.24 -29.67
#